data_AF-A0A521UVR7-F1
#
_entry.id   AF-A0A521UVR7-F1
#
_cell.length_a   1.000
_cell.length_b   1.000
_cell.length_c   1.000
_cell.angle_alpha   90.00
_cell.angle_beta   90.00
_cell.angle_gamma   90.00
#
_symmetry.space_group_name_H-M   'P 1'
#
loop_
_entity.id
_entity.type
_entity.pdbx_description
1 polymer ?
#
loop_
_entity_poly.entity_id
_entity_poly.type
_entity_poly.pdbx_seq_one_letter_code
_entity_poly.pdbx_strand_id
1 'polypeptide(L)'
;MFPAQFPETRQLYPTGMFNASFQWNIPLGRLFFGGDLKEFDSQIKMQEIKSEQLHAQINEEIASARQQLLIGKEQIQLAKEALKLTGEVLNQSIERQKLGTARPFEIFQAQQMYLQGQMDFLDAVATFNKAQFALKVAKGERL
;
A
#
# COMPACT_ATOMS: atom_id res chain seq x y z
N MET A 1 -1.92 -2.29 -111.68
CA MET A 1 -2.22 -0.87 -111.39
C MET A 1 -3.07 -0.85 -110.11
N PHE A 2 -2.65 -0.07 -109.12
CA PHE A 2 -3.27 0.25 -107.82
C PHE A 2 -3.35 -0.82 -106.71
N PRO A 3 -3.20 -0.38 -105.44
CA PRO A 3 -2.64 -1.16 -104.32
C PRO A 3 -3.71 -1.56 -103.29
N ALA A 4 -3.40 -2.48 -102.37
CA ALA A 4 -4.23 -2.68 -101.18
C ALA A 4 -3.37 -3.07 -99.97
N GLN A 5 -3.69 -2.41 -98.87
CA GLN A 5 -2.90 -2.23 -97.65
C GLN A 5 -2.73 -3.51 -96.86
N PHE A 6 -1.54 -3.69 -96.27
CA PHE A 6 -1.30 -4.72 -95.26
C PHE A 6 -2.03 -4.33 -93.97
N PRO A 7 -2.87 -5.20 -93.39
CA PRO A 7 -3.55 -4.87 -92.14
C PRO A 7 -2.54 -4.89 -90.99
N GLU A 8 -2.45 -3.78 -90.25
CA GLU A 8 -1.77 -3.74 -88.94
C GLU A 8 -2.55 -4.61 -87.96
N THR A 9 -2.10 -5.85 -87.73
CA THR A 9 -2.69 -6.71 -86.70
C THR A 9 -2.15 -6.34 -85.32
N ARG A 10 -2.60 -5.20 -84.78
CA ARG A 10 -2.53 -4.91 -83.32
C ARG A 10 -3.70 -5.56 -82.60
N GLN A 11 -3.92 -6.85 -82.82
CA GLN A 11 -4.91 -7.60 -82.05
C GLN A 11 -4.26 -8.06 -80.73
N LEU A 12 -4.26 -7.17 -79.74
CA LEU A 12 -4.09 -7.58 -78.36
C LEU A 12 -5.43 -8.14 -77.88
N TYR A 13 -5.53 -9.47 -77.83
CA TYR A 13 -6.68 -10.15 -77.25
C TYR A 13 -6.82 -9.74 -75.77
N PRO A 14 -8.03 -9.43 -75.29
CA PRO A 14 -8.24 -9.11 -73.87
C PRO A 14 -8.01 -10.40 -73.06
N THR A 15 -6.79 -10.55 -72.55
CA THR A 15 -6.47 -11.66 -71.66
C THR A 15 -6.89 -11.25 -70.25
N GLY A 16 -8.15 -11.48 -69.93
CA GLY A 16 -8.66 -11.31 -68.57
C GLY A 16 -8.21 -12.47 -67.71
N MET A 17 -7.43 -12.19 -66.66
CA MET A 17 -7.08 -13.18 -65.64
C MET A 17 -7.94 -12.92 -64.40
N PHE A 18 -8.68 -13.93 -63.97
CA PHE A 18 -9.44 -13.89 -62.72
C PHE A 18 -8.75 -14.77 -61.69
N ASN A 19 -8.31 -14.13 -60.61
CA ASN A 19 -7.48 -14.76 -59.59
C ASN A 19 -8.33 -14.80 -58.33
N ALA A 20 -8.87 -15.98 -58.00
CA ALA A 20 -9.51 -16.20 -56.72
C ALA A 20 -8.62 -17.14 -55.91
N SER A 21 -8.13 -16.66 -54.77
CA SER A 21 -7.39 -17.47 -53.81
C SER A 21 -8.12 -17.46 -52.48
N PHE A 22 -8.23 -18.65 -51.89
CA PHE A 22 -8.66 -18.82 -50.51
C PHE A 22 -7.43 -19.25 -49.71
N GLN A 23 -6.97 -18.39 -48.82
CA GLN A 23 -5.84 -18.69 -47.96
C GLN A 23 -6.35 -18.94 -46.55
N TRP A 24 -6.22 -20.20 -46.11
CA TRP A 24 -6.53 -20.58 -44.74
C TRP A 24 -5.24 -20.91 -44.00
N ASN A 25 -5.00 -20.23 -42.88
CA ASN A 25 -3.90 -20.53 -41.98
C ASN A 25 -4.44 -21.25 -40.73
N ILE A 26 -4.13 -22.54 -40.60
CA ILE A 26 -4.43 -23.33 -39.39
C ILE A 26 -3.10 -23.58 -38.67
N PRO A 27 -2.87 -22.97 -37.49
CA PRO A 27 -1.62 -23.14 -36.76
C PRO A 27 -1.60 -24.49 -36.04
N LEU A 28 -1.28 -25.56 -36.77
CA LEU A 28 -1.17 -26.93 -36.23
C LEU A 28 -0.10 -27.04 -35.13
N GLY A 29 0.91 -26.16 -35.14
CA GLY A 29 1.93 -26.09 -34.08
C GLY A 29 1.34 -25.82 -32.68
N ARG A 30 0.33 -24.96 -32.55
CA ARG A 30 -0.32 -24.72 -31.23
C ARG A 30 -1.13 -25.92 -30.73
N LEU A 31 -1.55 -26.81 -31.62
CA LEU A 31 -2.31 -28.01 -31.26
C LEU A 31 -1.40 -29.12 -30.70
N PHE A 32 -0.15 -29.19 -31.16
CA PHE A 32 0.82 -30.21 -30.73
C PHE A 32 1.84 -29.68 -29.69
N PHE A 33 2.07 -28.36 -29.64
CA PHE A 33 2.96 -27.71 -28.68
C PHE A 33 2.13 -26.87 -27.70
N GLY A 34 1.80 -27.44 -26.54
CA GLY A 34 1.08 -26.77 -25.44
C GLY A 34 1.92 -25.76 -24.65
N GLY A 35 3.05 -25.28 -25.19
CA GLY A 35 3.97 -24.36 -24.52
C GLY A 35 3.35 -23.01 -24.21
N ASP A 36 2.73 -22.37 -25.22
CA ASP A 36 2.05 -21.08 -25.06
C ASP A 36 0.91 -21.16 -24.04
N LEU A 37 0.11 -22.23 -24.08
CA LEU A 37 -0.97 -22.48 -23.11
C LEU A 37 -0.43 -22.62 -21.69
N LYS A 38 0.64 -23.40 -21.51
CA LYS A 38 1.30 -23.56 -20.21
C LYS A 38 1.90 -22.23 -19.71
N GLU A 39 2.38 -21.39 -20.60
CA GLU A 39 2.87 -20.05 -20.24
C GLU A 39 1.71 -19.15 -19.75
N PHE A 40 0.60 -19.11 -20.46
CA PHE A 40 -0.60 -18.37 -20.03
C PHE A 40 -1.15 -18.90 -18.70
N ASP A 41 -1.22 -20.22 -18.52
CA ASP A 41 -1.65 -20.83 -17.25
C ASP A 41 -0.70 -20.46 -16.10
N SER A 42 0.61 -20.45 -16.37
CA SER A 42 1.61 -20.02 -15.39
C SER A 42 1.46 -18.54 -15.04
N GLN A 43 1.17 -17.68 -16.02
CA GLN A 43 0.90 -16.27 -15.80
C GLN A 43 -0.36 -16.07 -14.95
N ILE A 44 -1.46 -16.78 -15.26
CA ILE A 44 -2.69 -16.76 -14.45
C ILE A 44 -2.38 -17.19 -13.02
N LYS A 45 -1.67 -18.32 -12.84
CA LYS A 45 -1.28 -18.81 -11.51
C LYS A 45 -0.42 -17.80 -10.73
N MET A 46 0.51 -17.12 -11.40
CA MET A 46 1.31 -16.05 -10.78
C MET A 46 0.44 -14.87 -10.34
N GLN A 47 -0.57 -14.49 -11.12
CA GLN A 47 -1.48 -13.41 -10.72
C GLN A 47 -2.39 -13.81 -9.56
N GLU A 48 -2.86 -15.05 -9.53
CA GLU A 48 -3.59 -15.61 -8.38
C GLU A 48 -2.73 -15.54 -7.10
N ILE A 49 -1.49 -16.01 -7.16
CA ILE A 49 -0.55 -15.98 -6.02
C ILE A 49 -0.30 -14.53 -5.58
N LYS A 50 -0.11 -13.59 -6.51
CA LYS A 50 0.05 -12.17 -6.17
C LYS A 50 -1.19 -11.60 -5.50
N SER A 51 -2.39 -11.98 -5.96
CA SER A 51 -3.64 -11.55 -5.35
C SER A 51 -3.77 -12.11 -3.93
N GLU A 52 -3.47 -13.39 -3.72
CA GLU A 52 -3.47 -14.02 -2.39
C GLU A 52 -2.46 -13.35 -1.44
N GLN A 53 -1.25 -13.05 -1.93
CA GLN A 53 -0.23 -12.33 -1.18
C GLN A 53 -0.70 -10.93 -0.79
N LEU A 54 -1.34 -10.19 -1.70
CA LEU A 54 -1.88 -8.87 -1.41
C LEU A 54 -2.98 -8.95 -0.35
N HIS A 55 -3.88 -9.94 -0.44
CA HIS A 55 -4.89 -10.17 0.59
C HIS A 55 -4.28 -10.48 1.96
N ALA A 56 -3.24 -11.32 2.01
CA ALA A 56 -2.53 -11.63 3.25
C ALA A 56 -1.85 -10.37 3.84
N GLN A 57 -1.18 -9.57 3.02
CA GLN A 57 -0.55 -8.32 3.43
C GLN A 57 -1.56 -7.32 3.99
N ILE A 58 -2.69 -7.10 3.31
CA ILE A 58 -3.75 -6.20 3.80
C ILE A 58 -4.28 -6.67 5.16
N ASN A 59 -4.51 -7.98 5.32
CA ASN A 59 -4.99 -8.53 6.58
C ASN A 59 -3.96 -8.34 7.72
N GLU A 60 -2.68 -8.55 7.44
CA GLU A 60 -1.60 -8.30 8.38
C GLU A 60 -1.51 -6.81 8.77
N GLU A 61 -1.57 -5.91 7.80
CA GLU A 61 -1.55 -4.46 8.03
C GLU A 61 -2.73 -4.01 8.91
N ILE A 62 -3.94 -4.50 8.64
CA ILE A 62 -5.13 -4.20 9.45
C ILE A 62 -4.97 -4.76 10.86
N ALA A 63 -4.48 -6.00 11.02
CA ALA A 63 -4.27 -6.61 12.33
C ALA A 63 -3.22 -5.84 13.15
N SER A 64 -2.10 -5.49 12.52
CA SER A 64 -1.03 -4.68 13.12
C SER A 64 -1.53 -3.30 13.53
N ALA A 65 -2.25 -2.60 12.65
CA ALA A 65 -2.81 -1.28 12.96
C ALA A 65 -3.83 -1.33 14.12
N ARG A 66 -4.65 -2.38 14.21
CA ARG A 66 -5.56 -2.59 15.36
C ARG A 66 -4.78 -2.81 16.65
N GLN A 67 -3.72 -3.62 16.61
CA GLN A 67 -2.90 -3.88 17.79
C GLN A 67 -2.18 -2.61 18.27
N GLN A 68 -1.60 -1.84 17.36
CA GLN A 68 -0.98 -0.55 17.68
C GLN A 68 -1.97 0.43 18.31
N LEU A 69 -3.22 0.43 17.85
CA LEU A 69 -4.27 1.26 18.43
C LEU A 69 -4.59 0.86 19.88
N LEU A 70 -4.67 -0.45 20.16
CA LEU A 70 -4.90 -0.96 21.51
C LEU A 70 -3.74 -0.61 22.45
N ILE A 71 -2.51 -0.86 22.01
CA ILE A 71 -1.30 -0.50 22.76
C ILE A 71 -1.25 1.01 23.03
N GLY A 72 -1.53 1.84 22.02
CA GLY A 72 -1.55 3.30 22.19
C GLY A 72 -2.59 3.76 23.21
N LYS A 73 -3.74 3.08 23.30
CA LYS A 73 -4.76 3.38 24.31
C LYS A 73 -4.27 3.07 25.72
N GLU A 74 -3.59 1.95 25.91
CA GLU A 74 -2.99 1.57 27.21
C GLU A 74 -1.86 2.53 27.59
N GLN A 75 -1.01 2.90 26.64
CA GLN A 75 0.06 3.89 26.84
C GLN A 75 -0.47 5.25 27.29
N ILE A 76 -1.59 5.72 26.73
CA ILE A 76 -2.25 6.94 27.21
C ILE A 76 -2.65 6.82 28.68
N GLN A 77 -3.25 5.69 29.08
CA GLN A 77 -3.67 5.51 30.48
C GLN A 77 -2.46 5.49 31.41
N LEU A 78 -1.42 4.73 31.05
CA LEU A 78 -0.19 4.67 31.83
C LEU A 78 0.48 6.04 31.96
N ALA A 79 0.62 6.78 30.85
CA ALA A 79 1.22 8.10 30.85
C ALA A 79 0.38 9.11 31.67
N LYS A 80 -0.95 8.98 31.64
CA LYS A 80 -1.86 9.80 32.46
C LYS A 80 -1.68 9.52 33.95
N GLU A 81 -1.56 8.26 34.34
CA GLU A 81 -1.29 7.87 35.73
C GLU A 81 0.08 8.34 36.20
N ALA A 82 1.11 8.19 35.36
CA ALA A 82 2.45 8.70 35.64
C ALA A 82 2.47 10.23 35.79
N LEU A 83 1.76 10.96 34.93
CA LEU A 83 1.60 12.40 35.03
C LEU A 83 0.92 12.81 36.35
N LYS A 84 -0.13 12.08 36.76
CA LYS A 84 -0.79 12.32 38.04
C LYS A 84 0.19 12.12 39.21
N LEU A 85 0.92 11.01 39.21
CA LEU A 85 1.87 10.66 40.27
C LEU A 85 3.01 11.70 40.37
N THR A 86 3.58 12.11 39.24
CA THR A 86 4.63 13.14 39.22
C THR A 86 4.12 14.50 39.70
N GLY A 87 2.85 14.82 39.43
CA GLY A 87 2.18 16.00 40.00
C GLY A 87 2.02 15.93 41.52
N GLU A 88 1.66 14.76 42.05
CA GLU A 88 1.60 14.52 43.50
C GLU A 88 2.99 14.66 44.15
N VAL A 89 4.05 14.14 43.52
CA VAL A 89 5.44 14.28 43.99
C VAL A 89 5.87 15.75 44.02
N LEU A 90 5.52 16.53 43.00
CA LEU A 90 5.79 17.97 42.97
C LEU A 90 5.09 18.70 44.12
N ASN A 91 3.81 18.41 44.34
CA ASN A 91 3.05 19.00 45.44
C ASN A 91 3.66 18.66 46.81
N GLN A 92 4.02 17.39 47.03
CA GLN A 92 4.67 16.96 48.28
C GLN A 92 6.03 17.66 48.49
N SER A 93 6.82 17.83 47.43
CA SER A 93 8.09 18.57 47.48
C SER A 93 7.89 20.04 47.88
N ILE A 94 6.85 20.68 47.35
CA ILE A 94 6.48 22.06 47.69
C ILE A 94 6.06 22.17 49.17
N GLU A 95 5.24 21.24 49.66
CA GLU A 95 4.82 21.25 51.08
C GLU A 95 6.01 21.05 52.03
N ARG A 96 6.93 20.13 51.72
CA ARG A 96 8.17 19.95 52.51
C ARG A 96 9.04 21.19 52.51
N GLN A 97 9.10 21.93 51.40
CA GLN A 97 9.87 23.17 51.33
C GLN A 97 9.27 24.24 52.24
N LYS A 98 7.94 24.35 52.29
CA LYS A 98 7.24 25.26 53.21
C LYS A 98 7.50 24.90 54.67
N LEU A 99 7.63 23.62 54.98
CA LEU A 99 7.97 23.11 56.32
C LEU A 99 9.47 23.21 56.65
N GLY A 100 10.31 23.61 55.69
CA GLY A 100 11.77 23.66 55.87
C GLY A 100 12.44 22.29 55.92
N THR A 101 11.74 21.22 55.53
CA THR A 101 12.23 19.83 55.57
C THR A 101 12.57 19.26 54.18
N ALA A 102 12.45 20.07 53.12
CA ALA A 102 12.82 19.64 51.77
C ALA A 102 14.33 19.48 51.63
N ARG A 103 14.74 18.50 50.82
CA ARG A 103 16.14 18.33 50.47
C ARG A 103 16.57 19.39 49.43
N PRO A 104 17.85 19.76 49.38
CA PRO A 104 18.36 20.62 48.32
C PRO A 104 17.99 20.08 46.94
N PHE A 105 17.54 20.97 46.04
CA PHE A 105 17.14 20.67 44.65
C PHE A 105 15.92 19.73 44.49
N GLU A 106 15.24 19.30 45.55
CA GLU A 106 14.10 18.38 45.49
C GLU A 106 12.95 18.93 44.61
N ILE A 107 12.59 20.20 44.78
CA ILE A 107 11.56 20.85 43.95
C ILE A 107 11.94 20.84 42.47
N PHE A 108 13.19 21.21 42.15
CA PHE A 108 13.62 21.30 40.76
C PHE A 108 13.56 19.93 40.08
N GLN A 109 14.00 18.87 40.76
CA GLN A 109 13.88 17.50 40.25
C GLN A 109 12.41 17.08 40.08
N ALA A 110 11.55 17.40 41.05
CA ALA A 110 10.12 17.08 40.95
C ALA A 110 9.43 17.86 39.81
N GLN A 111 9.80 19.13 39.58
CA GLN A 111 9.32 19.92 38.44
C GLN A 111 9.77 19.30 37.12
N GLN A 112 11.03 18.88 37.01
CA GLN A 112 11.54 18.20 35.82
C GLN A 112 10.78 16.90 35.56
N MET A 113 10.52 16.08 36.58
CA MET A 113 9.73 14.84 36.45
C MET A 113 8.30 15.13 35.99
N TYR A 114 7.65 16.16 36.54
CA TYR A 114 6.29 16.53 36.15
C TYR A 114 6.22 17.05 34.71
N LEU A 115 7.20 17.86 34.29
CA LEU A 115 7.30 18.33 32.90
C LEU A 115 7.55 17.17 31.94
N GLN A 116 8.43 16.22 32.30
CA GLN A 116 8.64 15.02 31.49
C GLN A 116 7.36 14.20 31.39
N GLY A 117 6.64 13.98 32.48
CA GLY A 117 5.36 13.26 32.47
C GLY A 117 4.30 13.94 31.59
N GLN A 118 4.30 15.27 31.50
CA GLN A 118 3.41 16.00 30.57
C GLN A 118 3.79 15.74 29.11
N MET A 119 5.08 15.75 28.79
CA MET A 119 5.57 15.45 27.44
C MET A 119 5.26 14.01 27.05
N ASP A 120 5.51 13.05 27.94
CA ASP A 120 5.23 11.63 27.70
C ASP A 120 3.74 11.38 27.45
N PHE A 121 2.86 12.06 28.20
CA PHE A 121 1.42 12.01 27.97
C PHE A 121 1.02 12.59 26.61
N LEU A 122 1.59 13.74 26.23
CA LEU A 122 1.32 14.34 24.93
C LEU A 122 1.78 13.43 23.77
N ASP A 123 2.96 12.83 23.90
CA ASP A 123 3.51 11.90 22.91
C ASP A 123 2.67 10.62 22.78
N ALA A 124 2.16 10.10 23.91
CA ALA A 124 1.25 8.95 23.90
C ALA A 124 -0.06 9.28 23.15
N VAL A 125 -0.64 10.47 23.39
CA VAL A 125 -1.84 10.94 22.67
C VAL A 125 -1.56 11.11 21.18
N ALA A 126 -0.44 11.75 20.81
CA ALA A 126 -0.07 11.94 19.42
C ALA A 126 0.14 10.60 18.69
N THR A 127 0.80 9.65 19.35
CA THR A 127 1.04 8.30 18.82
C THR A 127 -0.26 7.53 18.61
N PHE A 128 -1.17 7.58 19.57
CA PHE A 128 -2.50 6.98 19.43
C PHE A 128 -3.29 7.57 18.27
N ASN A 129 -3.27 8.90 18.10
CA ASN A 129 -3.95 9.56 16.99
C ASN A 129 -3.37 9.14 15.63
N LYS A 130 -2.04 8.98 15.53
CA LYS A 130 -1.38 8.42 14.34
C LYS A 130 -1.82 6.98 14.08
N ALA A 131 -1.92 6.15 15.11
CA ALA A 131 -2.39 4.77 14.98
C ALA A 131 -3.87 4.71 14.53
N GLN A 132 -4.72 5.61 15.04
CA GLN A 132 -6.10 5.75 14.56
C GLN A 132 -6.14 6.06 13.07
N PHE A 133 -5.34 7.02 12.62
CA PHE A 133 -5.26 7.41 11.21
C PHE A 133 -4.75 6.25 10.34
N ALA A 134 -3.67 5.59 10.76
CA ALA A 134 -3.12 4.44 10.04
C ALA A 134 -4.17 3.31 9.87
N LEU A 135 -4.97 3.05 10.90
CA LEU A 135 -6.06 2.06 10.80
C LEU A 135 -7.14 2.48 9.81
N LYS A 136 -7.50 3.77 9.72
CA LYS A 136 -8.46 4.27 8.73
C LYS A 136 -7.94 4.07 7.31
N VAL A 137 -6.67 4.40 7.08
CA VAL A 137 -6.00 4.21 5.78
C VAL A 137 -5.93 2.73 5.40
N ALA A 138 -5.53 1.84 6.32
CA ALA A 138 -5.46 0.39 6.08
C ALA A 138 -6.83 -0.23 5.74
N LYS A 139 -7.93 0.37 6.22
CA LYS A 139 -9.29 -0.03 5.87
C LYS A 139 -9.80 0.56 4.55
N GLY A 140 -9.07 1.49 3.94
CA GLY A 140 -9.51 2.22 2.75
C GLY A 140 -10.60 3.26 3.03
N GLU A 141 -10.72 3.77 4.26
CA GLU A 141 -11.63 4.85 4.57
C GLU A 141 -11.16 6.15 3.90
N ARG A 142 -12.09 6.94 3.34
CA ARG A 142 -11.79 8.23 2.69
C ARG A 142 -11.40 9.26 3.76
N LEU A 143 -10.28 9.95 3.55
CA LEU A 143 -9.72 10.97 4.45
C LEU A 143 -10.59 12.22 4.53
#